data_AF-A0A2E3BYH5-F1
#
_entry.id   AF-A0A2E3BYH5-F1
#
_cell.length_a   1.000
_cell.length_b   1.000
_cell.length_c   1.000
_cell.angle_alpha   90.00
_cell.angle_beta   90.00
_cell.angle_gamma   90.00
#
_symmetry.space_group_name_H-M   'P 1'
#
loop_
_entity.id
_entity.type
_entity.pdbx_description
1 polymer ?
#
loop_
_entity_poly.entity_id
_entity_poly.type
_entity_poly.pdbx_seq_one_letter_code
_entity_poly.pdbx_strand_id
1 'polypeptide(L)'
;MEYELSPEKIAENNFTKKPKEPCTGLLIAEKVGNDASYLFEIMINVMLEGMEILSGGLDKAKFEEFNEEFILFLNPWFQSLGIELKVTTFDKSEKELWDNYYCKIIINNSEWNNFFVLKKIQKNFHFLINPKYYNGTNEMELKNHTSIFMVNNKVYQIYFDIHKS
;
A
#
# COMPACT_ATOMS: atom_id res chain seq x y z
N MET A 1 1.72 20.90 -19.82
CA MET A 1 2.79 20.72 -18.82
C MET A 1 2.23 19.69 -17.85
N GLU A 2 2.38 18.41 -18.19
CA GLU A 2 1.99 17.32 -17.29
C GLU A 2 2.97 17.31 -16.13
N TYR A 3 2.46 17.45 -14.92
CA TYR A 3 3.27 17.29 -13.72
C TYR A 3 3.36 15.80 -13.44
N GLU A 4 4.55 15.22 -13.58
CA GLU A 4 4.85 13.94 -12.94
C GLU A 4 4.70 14.14 -11.42
N LEU A 5 3.63 13.59 -10.86
CA LEU A 5 3.39 13.59 -9.42
C LEU A 5 4.01 12.32 -8.84
N SER A 6 4.96 12.49 -7.91
CA SER A 6 5.46 11.37 -7.12
C SER A 6 4.36 10.83 -6.19
N PRO A 7 4.44 9.58 -5.72
CA PRO A 7 3.48 9.04 -4.75
C PRO A 7 3.30 9.92 -3.51
N GLU A 8 4.36 10.56 -3.02
CA GLU A 8 4.30 11.53 -1.92
C GLU A 8 3.41 12.71 -2.27
N LYS A 9 3.60 13.33 -3.44
CA LYS A 9 2.79 14.48 -3.87
C LYS A 9 1.32 14.09 -4.10
N ILE A 10 1.07 12.87 -4.59
CA ILE A 10 -0.29 12.34 -4.72
C ILE A 10 -0.92 12.21 -3.33
N ALA A 11 -0.21 11.61 -2.37
CA ALA A 11 -0.67 11.44 -1.01
C ALA A 11 -0.90 12.78 -0.29
N GLU A 12 0.04 13.73 -0.39
CA GLU A 12 -0.11 15.08 0.15
C GLU A 12 -1.35 15.77 -0.41
N ASN A 13 -1.57 15.71 -1.72
CA ASN A 13 -2.73 16.33 -2.35
C ASN A 13 -4.06 15.68 -1.94
N ASN A 14 -4.05 14.37 -1.66
CA ASN A 14 -5.25 13.61 -1.34
C ASN A 14 -5.58 13.66 0.17
N PHE A 15 -4.63 13.33 1.03
CA PHE A 15 -4.83 13.11 2.46
C PHE A 15 -4.74 14.35 3.35
N THR A 16 -4.22 15.49 2.84
CA THR A 16 -4.27 16.76 3.59
C THR A 16 -5.64 17.44 3.56
N LYS A 17 -6.58 16.88 2.80
CA LYS A 17 -7.96 17.37 2.63
C LYS A 17 -8.93 16.27 3.03
N LYS A 18 -10.19 16.66 3.26
CA LYS A 18 -11.28 15.69 3.38
C LYS A 18 -11.39 14.87 2.08
N PRO A 19 -11.75 13.58 2.15
CA PRO A 19 -11.98 12.78 0.96
C PRO A 19 -13.06 13.44 0.10
N LYS A 20 -12.88 13.40 -1.22
CA LYS A 20 -13.88 13.91 -2.18
C LYS A 20 -14.94 12.84 -2.40
N GLU A 21 -16.02 13.21 -3.09
CA GLU A 21 -17.01 12.22 -3.54
C GLU A 21 -16.35 11.10 -4.36
N PRO A 22 -16.86 9.86 -4.29
CA PRO A 22 -16.33 8.75 -5.06
C PRO A 22 -16.25 9.05 -6.56
N CYS A 23 -15.21 8.53 -7.22
CA CYS A 23 -14.98 8.67 -8.66
C CYS A 23 -14.87 10.12 -9.18
N THR A 24 -14.50 11.09 -8.33
CA THR A 24 -14.29 12.49 -8.75
C THR A 24 -12.88 12.78 -9.25
N GLY A 25 -11.92 11.91 -8.97
CA GLY A 25 -10.58 11.90 -9.51
C GLY A 25 -10.32 10.61 -10.28
N LEU A 26 -9.35 10.66 -11.19
CA LEU A 26 -8.90 9.49 -11.95
C LEU A 26 -7.37 9.44 -11.92
N LEU A 27 -6.81 8.27 -11.59
CA LEU A 27 -5.41 7.98 -11.83
C LEU A 27 -5.28 7.43 -13.25
N ILE A 28 -4.55 8.14 -14.10
CA ILE A 28 -4.28 7.74 -15.48
C ILE A 28 -2.78 7.41 -15.58
N ALA A 29 -2.47 6.18 -15.99
CA ALA A 29 -1.10 5.78 -16.35
C ALA A 29 -0.90 5.98 -17.86
N GLU A 30 0.14 6.71 -18.27
CA GLU A 30 0.35 7.10 -19.68
C GLU A 30 0.94 5.98 -20.56
N LYS A 31 1.49 4.90 -19.99
CA LYS A 31 2.13 3.82 -20.76
C LYS A 31 1.32 2.55 -20.69
N VAL A 32 0.91 2.06 -21.87
CA VAL A 32 0.20 0.81 -22.11
C VAL A 32 1.21 -0.34 -22.17
N GLY A 33 1.41 -1.03 -21.05
CA GLY A 33 2.24 -2.23 -20.93
C GLY A 33 2.68 -2.47 -19.49
N ASN A 34 2.16 -3.55 -18.87
CA ASN A 34 2.34 -3.91 -17.44
C ASN A 34 1.68 -2.98 -16.39
N ASP A 35 0.61 -2.29 -16.77
CA ASP A 35 -0.05 -1.23 -15.99
C ASP A 35 -0.46 -1.66 -14.57
N ALA A 36 -0.87 -2.91 -14.37
CA ALA A 36 -1.42 -3.36 -13.10
C ALA A 36 -0.38 -3.40 -11.96
N SER A 37 0.84 -3.87 -12.22
CA SER A 37 1.90 -3.91 -11.19
C SER A 37 2.38 -2.49 -10.85
N TYR A 38 2.58 -1.65 -11.86
CA TYR A 38 2.97 -0.25 -11.66
C TYR A 38 1.87 0.53 -10.92
N LEU A 39 0.61 0.36 -11.31
CA LEU A 39 -0.52 0.96 -10.61
C LEU A 39 -0.57 0.46 -9.16
N PHE A 40 -0.43 -0.84 -8.93
CA PHE A 40 -0.38 -1.41 -7.59
C PHE A 40 0.74 -0.77 -6.75
N GLU A 41 1.95 -0.65 -7.30
CA GLU A 41 3.09 -0.02 -6.63
C GLU A 41 2.82 1.45 -6.30
N ILE A 42 2.25 2.22 -7.22
CA ILE A 42 1.86 3.61 -6.96
C ILE A 42 0.84 3.65 -5.81
N MET A 43 -0.17 2.78 -5.86
CA MET A 43 -1.26 2.79 -4.89
C MET A 43 -0.83 2.39 -3.49
N ILE A 44 0.04 1.37 -3.38
CA ILE A 44 0.56 0.97 -2.07
C ILE A 44 1.52 2.00 -1.49
N ASN A 45 2.30 2.71 -2.32
CA ASN A 45 3.10 3.85 -1.86
C ASN A 45 2.20 5.00 -1.39
N VAL A 46 1.19 5.40 -2.18
CA VAL A 46 0.22 6.44 -1.81
C VAL A 46 -0.50 6.09 -0.51
N MET A 47 -0.83 4.82 -0.30
CA MET A 47 -1.43 4.34 0.94
C MET A 47 -0.50 4.56 2.14
N LEU A 48 0.76 4.13 2.07
CA LEU A 48 1.70 4.27 3.18
C LEU A 48 2.08 5.73 3.45
N GLU A 49 2.23 6.55 2.42
CA GLU A 49 2.42 8.00 2.58
C GLU A 49 1.17 8.65 3.21
N GLY A 50 -0.03 8.22 2.84
CA GLY A 50 -1.27 8.65 3.49
C GLY A 50 -1.31 8.29 4.98
N MET A 51 -0.88 7.07 5.33
CA MET A 51 -0.76 6.64 6.73
C MET A 51 0.29 7.47 7.49
N GLU A 52 1.46 7.71 6.90
CA GLU A 52 2.51 8.59 7.45
C GLU A 52 1.95 9.98 7.79
N ILE A 53 1.24 10.59 6.84
CA ILE A 53 0.62 11.92 7.03
C ILE A 53 -0.41 11.90 8.17
N LEU A 54 -1.35 10.95 8.14
CA LEU A 54 -2.48 10.93 9.07
C LEU A 54 -2.08 10.51 10.49
N SER A 55 -1.04 9.68 10.63
CA SER A 55 -0.50 9.29 11.94
C SER A 55 0.48 10.31 12.53
N GLY A 56 0.94 11.29 11.74
CA GLY A 56 2.02 12.21 12.13
C GLY A 56 3.41 11.57 12.17
N GLY A 57 3.58 10.47 11.43
CA GLY A 57 4.78 9.64 11.32
C GLY A 57 4.51 8.17 11.67
N LEU A 58 4.81 7.23 10.77
CA LEU A 58 4.65 5.79 11.02
C LEU A 58 5.58 5.29 12.13
N ASP A 59 6.71 5.97 12.36
CA ASP A 59 7.62 5.70 13.49
C ASP A 59 6.95 5.93 14.87
N LYS A 60 5.87 6.70 14.90
CA LYS A 60 5.09 7.02 16.11
C LYS A 60 3.79 6.23 16.21
N ALA A 61 3.43 5.49 15.16
CA ALA A 61 2.21 4.71 15.14
C ALA A 61 2.31 3.53 16.14
N LYS A 62 1.26 3.35 16.95
CA LYS A 62 1.15 2.22 17.88
C LYS A 62 0.66 0.98 17.15
N PHE A 63 1.57 0.28 16.48
CA PHE A 63 1.20 -0.90 15.70
C PHE A 63 0.63 -2.04 16.56
N GLU A 64 0.82 -2.02 17.88
CA GLU A 64 0.22 -2.99 18.78
C GLU A 64 -1.32 -2.96 18.75
N GLU A 65 -1.89 -1.78 18.47
CA GLU A 65 -3.33 -1.53 18.36
C GLU A 65 -3.82 -1.61 16.90
N PHE A 66 -2.93 -1.95 15.96
CA PHE A 66 -3.22 -1.99 14.54
C PHE A 66 -4.25 -3.07 14.22
N ASN A 67 -5.25 -2.70 13.43
CA ASN A 67 -6.29 -3.60 12.96
C ASN A 67 -6.65 -3.28 11.50
N GLU A 68 -7.58 -4.05 10.94
CA GLU A 68 -8.06 -3.87 9.58
C GLU A 68 -8.69 -2.49 9.34
N GLU A 69 -9.42 -1.97 10.33
CA GLU A 69 -10.09 -0.67 10.25
C GLU A 69 -9.10 0.48 10.06
N PHE A 70 -7.89 0.37 10.63
CA PHE A 70 -6.85 1.38 10.44
C PHE A 70 -6.44 1.54 8.98
N ILE A 71 -6.36 0.44 8.23
CA ILE A 71 -6.06 0.47 6.78
C ILE A 71 -7.29 0.96 6.02
N LEU A 72 -8.46 0.39 6.32
CA LEU A 72 -9.71 0.73 5.63
C LEU A 72 -10.18 2.16 5.87
N PHE A 73 -9.68 2.82 6.92
CA PHE A 73 -9.91 4.26 7.15
C PHE A 73 -9.50 5.12 5.95
N LEU A 74 -8.51 4.69 5.17
CA LEU A 74 -8.05 5.40 3.97
C LEU A 74 -8.97 5.21 2.76
N ASN A 75 -9.87 4.22 2.79
CA ASN A 75 -10.68 3.81 1.65
C ASN A 75 -11.49 4.98 1.03
N PRO A 76 -12.08 5.93 1.78
CA PRO A 76 -12.77 7.08 1.19
C PRO A 76 -11.90 7.91 0.23
N TRP A 77 -10.61 8.10 0.56
CA TRP A 77 -9.67 8.82 -0.31
C TRP A 77 -9.29 8.03 -1.56
N PHE A 78 -9.26 6.70 -1.46
CA PHE A 78 -9.05 5.82 -2.61
C PHE A 78 -10.30 5.78 -3.50
N GLN A 79 -11.50 5.75 -2.92
CA GLN A 79 -12.76 5.79 -3.65
C GLN A 79 -12.93 7.09 -4.41
N SER A 80 -12.44 8.23 -3.88
CA SER A 80 -12.36 9.49 -4.63
C SER A 80 -11.58 9.34 -5.94
N LEU A 81 -10.61 8.41 -6.02
CA LEU A 81 -9.79 8.12 -7.19
C LEU A 81 -10.37 6.99 -8.08
N GLY A 82 -11.57 6.51 -7.77
CA GLY A 82 -12.19 5.38 -8.48
C GLY A 82 -11.61 4.02 -8.11
N ILE A 83 -10.92 3.92 -6.97
CA ILE A 83 -10.26 2.69 -6.52
C ILE A 83 -10.82 2.26 -5.16
N GLU A 84 -10.98 0.97 -4.97
CA GLU A 84 -11.37 0.37 -3.70
C GLU A 84 -10.14 -0.28 -3.03
N LEU A 85 -9.85 0.14 -1.80
CA LEU A 85 -8.85 -0.48 -0.94
C LEU A 85 -9.49 -1.67 -0.21
N LYS A 86 -8.89 -2.84 -0.33
CA LYS A 86 -9.37 -4.09 0.29
C LYS A 86 -8.29 -4.70 1.16
N VAL A 87 -8.74 -5.31 2.27
CA VAL A 87 -7.89 -5.98 3.23
C VAL A 87 -8.50 -7.34 3.57
N THR A 88 -7.65 -8.36 3.65
CA THR A 88 -7.99 -9.67 4.21
C THR A 88 -7.03 -9.97 5.35
N THR A 89 -7.55 -10.44 6.48
CA THR A 89 -6.75 -10.73 7.68
C THR A 89 -6.59 -12.23 7.89
N PHE A 90 -5.37 -12.68 8.15
CA PHE A 90 -5.02 -14.07 8.45
C PHE A 90 -4.21 -14.18 9.75
N ASP A 91 -4.19 -15.36 10.38
CA ASP A 91 -3.18 -15.68 11.39
C ASP A 91 -1.84 -16.03 10.74
N LYS A 92 -0.73 -15.64 11.37
CA LYS A 92 0.63 -15.93 10.88
C LYS A 92 0.90 -17.43 10.71
N SER A 93 0.22 -18.28 11.47
CA SER A 93 0.34 -19.74 11.35
C SER A 93 -0.26 -20.27 10.05
N GLU A 94 -1.21 -19.58 9.43
CA GLU A 94 -1.95 -20.01 8.24
C GLU A 94 -1.17 -19.66 6.95
N LYS A 95 0.13 -19.98 6.93
CA LYS A 95 1.05 -19.54 5.88
C LYS A 95 0.58 -19.87 4.47
N GLU A 96 -0.02 -21.04 4.26
CA GLU A 96 -0.56 -21.44 2.96
C GLU A 96 -1.62 -20.48 2.39
N LEU A 97 -2.33 -19.73 3.23
CA LEU A 97 -3.38 -18.80 2.80
C LEU A 97 -2.83 -17.47 2.29
N TRP A 98 -1.68 -17.03 2.83
CA TRP A 98 -1.16 -15.68 2.58
C TRP A 98 0.23 -15.63 1.94
N ASP A 99 0.97 -16.74 1.80
CA ASP A 99 2.35 -16.78 1.26
C ASP A 99 2.43 -16.53 -0.28
N ASN A 100 1.30 -16.24 -0.91
CA ASN A 100 1.22 -15.76 -2.28
C ASN A 100 0.92 -14.26 -2.30
N TYR A 101 1.98 -13.46 -2.18
CA TYR A 101 1.95 -12.00 -2.16
C TYR A 101 3.02 -11.43 -3.07
N TYR A 102 2.77 -10.26 -3.65
CA TYR A 102 3.70 -9.55 -4.52
C TYR A 102 4.84 -8.92 -3.71
N CYS A 103 4.51 -8.15 -2.68
CA CYS A 103 5.50 -7.52 -1.80
C CYS A 103 5.10 -7.56 -0.32
N LYS A 104 6.10 -7.56 0.56
CA LYS A 104 5.91 -7.40 2.01
C LYS A 104 6.24 -5.96 2.39
N ILE A 105 5.33 -5.33 3.11
CA ILE A 105 5.52 -4.03 3.74
C ILE A 105 6.33 -4.23 5.02
N ILE A 106 7.38 -3.44 5.18
CA ILE A 106 8.14 -3.32 6.43
C ILE A 106 8.14 -1.85 6.87
N ILE A 107 7.96 -1.63 8.17
CA ILE A 107 7.98 -0.30 8.78
C ILE A 107 9.22 -0.19 9.64
N ASN A 108 9.80 1.01 9.71
CA ASN A 108 10.93 1.32 10.57
C ASN A 108 10.52 1.32 12.05
N ASN A 109 10.46 0.13 12.63
CA ASN A 109 10.14 -0.11 14.04
C ASN A 109 11.31 -0.82 14.74
N SER A 110 11.14 -1.20 16.01
CA SER A 110 12.18 -1.90 16.77
C SER A 110 12.66 -3.20 16.14
N GLU A 111 11.80 -3.90 15.38
CA GLU A 111 12.13 -5.14 14.67
C GLU A 111 13.00 -4.87 13.43
N TRP A 112 12.69 -3.84 12.64
CA TRP A 112 13.30 -3.58 11.34
C TRP A 112 14.32 -2.44 11.31
N ASN A 113 14.47 -1.67 12.38
CA ASN A 113 15.34 -0.48 12.43
C ASN A 113 16.77 -0.76 11.92
N ASN A 114 17.38 -1.88 12.32
CA ASN A 114 18.72 -2.25 11.86
C ASN A 114 18.80 -2.39 10.33
N PHE A 115 17.75 -2.94 9.69
CA PHE A 115 17.69 -3.04 8.23
C PHE A 115 17.66 -1.65 7.58
N PHE A 116 16.85 -0.73 8.10
CA PHE A 116 16.75 0.64 7.59
C PHE A 116 18.08 1.40 7.71
N VAL A 117 18.74 1.31 8.88
CA VAL A 117 20.05 1.93 9.11
C VAL A 117 21.12 1.36 8.16
N LEU A 118 21.24 0.04 8.07
CA LEU A 118 22.24 -0.62 7.22
C LEU A 118 22.03 -0.31 5.73
N LYS A 119 20.78 -0.22 5.29
CA LYS A 119 20.43 0.09 3.89
C LYS A 119 20.33 1.59 3.60
N LYS A 120 20.53 2.46 4.60
CA LYS A 120 20.41 3.92 4.50
C LYS A 120 19.05 4.36 3.94
N ILE A 121 17.98 3.67 4.33
CA ILE A 121 16.61 3.98 3.92
C ILE A 121 16.14 5.19 4.73
N GLN A 122 15.71 6.26 4.05
CA GLN A 122 15.29 7.50 4.70
C GLN A 122 13.81 7.54 5.08
N LYS A 123 12.98 6.75 4.40
CA LYS A 123 11.54 6.63 4.69
C LYS A 123 11.31 5.76 5.91
N ASN A 124 10.16 5.92 6.56
CA ASN A 124 9.72 5.07 7.66
C ASN A 124 9.12 3.73 7.21
N PHE A 125 9.11 3.46 5.90
CA PHE A 125 8.65 2.20 5.35
C PHE A 125 9.52 1.77 4.16
N HIS A 126 9.45 0.48 3.83
CA HIS A 126 10.09 -0.11 2.67
C HIS A 126 9.33 -1.35 2.22
N PHE A 127 9.63 -1.86 1.02
CA PHE A 127 9.00 -3.04 0.46
C PHE A 127 10.03 -4.11 0.17
N LEU A 128 9.71 -5.36 0.51
CA LEU A 128 10.47 -6.53 0.11
C LEU A 128 9.67 -7.28 -0.95
N ILE A 129 10.19 -7.36 -2.18
CA ILE A 129 9.56 -8.12 -3.26
C ILE A 129 9.65 -9.62 -2.93
N ASN A 130 8.54 -10.34 -3.10
CA ASN A 130 8.52 -11.78 -2.94
C ASN A 130 9.38 -12.42 -4.05
N PRO A 131 10.35 -13.29 -3.72
CA PRO A 131 11.19 -13.94 -4.73
C PRO A 131 10.41 -14.69 -5.82
N LYS A 132 9.19 -15.17 -5.52
CA LYS A 132 8.29 -15.80 -6.51
C LYS A 132 7.95 -14.87 -7.68
N TYR A 133 8.07 -13.55 -7.49
CA TYR A 133 7.67 -12.50 -8.42
C TYR A 133 8.86 -11.75 -9.05
N TYR A 134 10.11 -12.13 -8.73
CA TYR A 134 11.32 -11.43 -9.19
C TYR A 134 11.56 -11.49 -10.72
N ASN A 135 11.07 -12.55 -11.38
CA ASN A 135 11.27 -12.78 -12.82
C ASN A 135 10.15 -12.19 -13.71
N GLY A 136 9.33 -11.31 -13.14
CA GLY A 136 8.20 -10.68 -13.83
C GLY A 136 6.91 -11.46 -13.66
N THR A 137 5.82 -10.71 -13.49
CA THR A 137 4.45 -11.20 -13.55
C THR A 137 3.98 -11.16 -14.99
N ASN A 138 3.55 -12.31 -15.51
CA ASN A 138 2.68 -12.33 -16.68
C ASN A 138 1.36 -11.63 -16.28
N GLU A 139 1.06 -10.50 -16.90
CA GLU A 139 -0.28 -9.90 -17.07
C GLU A 139 -1.33 -10.31 -16.00
N MET A 140 -1.11 -9.92 -14.75
CA MET A 140 -2.08 -10.15 -13.68
C MET A 140 -2.93 -8.89 -13.48
N GLU A 141 -4.26 -9.06 -13.36
CA GLU A 141 -5.18 -7.97 -12.99
C GLU A 141 -4.74 -7.27 -11.70
N LEU A 142 -5.13 -6.00 -11.50
CA LEU A 142 -4.75 -5.20 -10.31
C LEU A 142 -5.04 -5.95 -9.00
N LYS A 143 -6.21 -6.59 -8.90
CA LYS A 143 -6.66 -7.36 -7.73
C LYS A 143 -5.78 -8.57 -7.38
N ASN A 144 -4.98 -9.05 -8.33
CA ASN A 144 -4.10 -10.20 -8.13
C ASN A 144 -2.73 -9.79 -7.57
N HIS A 145 -2.43 -8.49 -7.56
CA HIS A 145 -1.28 -7.96 -6.85
C HIS A 145 -1.70 -7.65 -5.42
N THR A 146 -1.09 -8.38 -4.48
CA THR A 146 -1.36 -8.20 -3.06
C THR A 146 -0.07 -7.88 -2.33
N SER A 147 -0.13 -6.99 -1.36
CA SER A 147 0.94 -6.82 -0.39
C SER A 147 0.55 -7.48 0.91
N ILE A 148 1.53 -7.78 1.74
CA ILE A 148 1.27 -8.19 3.12
C ILE A 148 1.93 -7.24 4.10
N PHE A 149 1.22 -6.93 5.17
CA PHE A 149 1.76 -6.25 6.34
C PHE A 149 1.59 -7.17 7.56
N MET A 150 2.69 -7.43 8.26
CA MET A 150 2.72 -8.37 9.37
C MET A 150 2.85 -7.61 10.68
N VAL A 151 1.89 -7.78 11.58
CA VAL A 151 1.90 -7.17 12.91
C VAL A 151 1.46 -8.20 13.93
N ASN A 152 2.21 -8.35 15.03
CA ASN A 152 1.93 -9.33 16.07
C ASN A 152 1.76 -10.75 15.53
N ASN A 153 0.61 -11.41 15.74
CA ASN A 153 0.30 -12.73 15.16
C ASN A 153 -0.58 -12.66 13.90
N LYS A 154 -0.80 -11.46 13.34
CA LYS A 154 -1.67 -11.24 12.20
C LYS A 154 -0.92 -10.88 10.93
N VAL A 155 -1.52 -11.22 9.80
CA VAL A 155 -1.09 -10.84 8.46
C VAL A 155 -2.26 -10.13 7.79
N TYR A 156 -2.04 -8.87 7.43
CA TYR A 156 -2.98 -8.06 6.65
C TYR A 156 -2.55 -8.14 5.20
N GLN A 157 -3.32 -8.85 4.38
CA GLN A 157 -3.15 -8.88 2.94
C GLN A 157 -3.93 -7.72 2.33
N ILE A 158 -3.25 -6.83 1.62
CA ILE A 158 -3.79 -5.58 1.12
C ILE A 158 -3.76 -5.59 -0.40
N TYR A 159 -4.86 -5.23 -1.03
CA TYR A 159 -4.98 -5.18 -2.48
C TYR A 159 -5.98 -4.11 -2.91
N PHE A 160 -5.95 -3.79 -4.20
CA PHE A 160 -6.76 -2.73 -4.79
C PHE A 160 -7.65 -3.30 -5.90
N ASP A 161 -8.83 -2.73 -6.04
CA ASP A 161 -9.79 -3.09 -7.08
C ASP A 161 -10.42 -1.83 -7.67
N ILE A 162 -11.03 -1.94 -8.85
CA ILE A 162 -11.75 -0.81 -9.44
C ILE A 162 -13.05 -0.60 -8.67
N HIS A 163 -13.28 0.62 -8.20
CA HIS A 163 -14.53 0.97 -7.53
C HIS A 163 -15.69 0.95 -8.54
N LYS A 164 -16.73 0.16 -8.25
CA LYS A 164 -17.95 0.12 -9.06
C LYS A 164 -19.00 1.01 -8.40
N SER A 165 -19.37 2.09 -9.10
CA SER A 165 -20.48 3.00 -8.76
C SER A 165 -21.84 2.33 -8.90
#